data_AF-A0A2T5NQF9-F1
#
_entry.id   AF-A0A2T5NQF9-F1
#
_cell.length_a   1.000
_cell.length_b   1.000
_cell.length_c   1.000
_cell.angle_alpha   90.00
_cell.angle_beta   90.00
_cell.angle_gamma   90.00
#
_symmetry.space_group_name_H-M   'P 1'
#
loop_
_entity.id
_entity.type
_entity.pdbx_description
1 polymer ?
#
loop_
_entity_poly.entity_id
_entity_poly.type
_entity_poly.pdbx_seq_one_letter_code
_entity_poly.pdbx_strand_id
1 'polypeptide(L)'
;MPNGDLSVAYPQVCIRTNRTPEKTDMAPIVKKADEVANRFPQEDYNNRSKAVMMHLTKEFGSGKFGHTWINVFHDRGGATAPTSYSYREGKGYVKNHALDKPTRSFHLQRCVTLNSPKKQIKILEDVIVPELNMASYFAGLAMGMPNADPQNGAYTPIHNCAWFGGIVWNVLMQEEHVFAQPFNGAAHANVWGMPFMKAVKSIYEPGMIAEGLKKAGSR
;
A
#
# COMPACT_ATOMS: atom_id res chain seq x y z
N MET A 1 16.43 9.95 6.35
CA MET A 1 17.84 9.53 6.41
C MET A 1 18.12 8.49 5.32
N PRO A 2 19.26 8.56 4.61
CA PRO A 2 19.57 7.66 3.49
C PRO A 2 19.95 6.24 3.92
N ASN A 3 20.18 5.99 5.21
CA ASN A 3 20.62 4.70 5.72
C ASN A 3 19.65 4.10 6.76
N GLY A 4 18.38 4.51 6.81
CA GLY A 4 17.45 4.05 7.85
C GLY A 4 17.58 4.81 9.17
N ASP A 5 17.47 4.13 10.31
CA ASP A 5 17.67 4.72 11.64
C ASP A 5 19.05 4.31 12.21
N LEU A 6 19.93 5.29 12.42
CA LEU A 6 21.29 5.06 12.90
C LEU A 6 21.37 4.59 14.36
N SER A 7 20.28 4.72 15.12
CA SER A 7 20.15 4.21 16.50
C SER A 7 19.75 2.74 16.57
N VAL A 8 19.32 2.14 15.45
CA VAL A 8 18.89 0.75 15.33
C VAL A 8 20.03 -0.10 14.74
N ALA A 9 20.20 -1.33 15.23
CA ALA A 9 21.24 -2.23 14.72
C ALA A 9 20.89 -2.75 13.31
N TYR A 10 21.91 -2.98 12.48
CA TYR A 10 21.78 -3.45 11.10
C TYR A 10 22.06 -4.96 10.99
N PRO A 11 21.49 -5.64 9.98
CA PRO A 11 20.51 -5.15 9.00
C PRO A 11 19.19 -4.76 9.66
N GLN A 12 18.52 -3.74 9.12
CA GLN A 12 17.24 -3.26 9.61
C GLN A 12 16.20 -3.20 8.50
N VAL A 13 14.96 -3.52 8.83
CA VAL A 13 13.80 -3.26 7.98
C VAL A 13 13.12 -2.00 8.46
N CYS A 14 12.72 -1.15 7.51
CA CYS A 14 12.02 0.08 7.77
C CYS A 14 10.72 0.14 6.96
N ILE A 15 9.61 0.45 7.63
CA ILE A 15 8.42 0.97 6.98
C ILE A 15 8.50 2.49 6.97
N ARG A 16 8.25 3.09 5.80
CA ARG A 16 8.42 4.53 5.58
C ARG A 16 7.19 5.09 4.89
N THR A 17 6.80 6.30 5.24
CA THR A 17 5.73 7.02 4.55
C THR A 17 6.08 8.50 4.37
N ASN A 18 5.62 9.07 3.26
CA ASN A 18 5.73 10.50 2.99
C ASN A 18 4.52 11.28 3.50
N ARG A 19 3.68 10.70 4.35
CA ARG A 19 2.55 11.37 4.99
C ARG A 19 2.82 11.70 6.45
N THR A 20 2.21 12.77 6.91
CA THR A 20 2.03 13.08 8.33
C THR A 20 0.98 12.13 8.93
N PRO A 21 0.94 11.98 10.28
CA PRO A 21 -0.06 11.17 10.98
C PRO A 21 -1.44 11.84 11.03
N GLU A 22 -1.90 12.27 9.87
CA GLU A 22 -3.21 12.84 9.62
C GLU A 22 -3.91 11.95 8.60
N LYS A 23 -5.10 11.48 8.99
CA LYS A 23 -5.91 10.64 8.12
C LYS A 23 -6.37 11.42 6.90
N THR A 24 -6.38 10.76 5.76
CA THR A 24 -6.98 11.32 4.55
C THR A 24 -8.50 11.39 4.72
N ASP A 25 -9.09 12.57 4.50
CA ASP A 25 -10.54 12.69 4.35
C ASP A 25 -10.98 12.00 3.05
N MET A 26 -11.69 10.88 3.21
CA MET A 26 -12.16 10.07 2.08
C MET A 26 -13.41 10.66 1.42
N ALA A 27 -14.16 11.56 2.08
CA ALA A 27 -15.45 12.03 1.58
C ALA A 27 -15.36 12.71 0.19
N PRO A 28 -14.37 13.59 -0.11
CA PRO A 28 -14.22 14.18 -1.43
C PRO A 28 -13.88 13.14 -2.51
N ILE A 29 -13.06 12.15 -2.18
CA ILE A 29 -12.64 11.09 -3.10
C ILE A 29 -13.84 10.20 -3.44
N VAL A 30 -14.61 9.79 -2.43
CA VAL A 30 -15.83 8.99 -2.58
C VAL A 30 -16.89 9.73 -3.39
N LYS A 31 -17.14 11.01 -3.08
CA LYS A 31 -18.06 11.85 -3.86
C LYS A 31 -17.65 11.88 -5.32
N LYS A 32 -16.34 12.01 -5.61
CA LYS A 32 -15.87 12.03 -6.99
C LYS A 32 -16.03 10.70 -7.70
N ALA A 33 -15.83 9.58 -7.00
CA ALA A 33 -16.12 8.25 -7.52
C ALA A 33 -17.61 8.06 -7.83
N ASP A 34 -18.52 8.52 -6.96
CA ASP A 34 -19.97 8.51 -7.22
C ASP A 34 -20.30 9.32 -8.49
N GLU A 35 -19.75 10.53 -8.64
CA GLU A 35 -19.91 11.36 -9.84
C GLU A 35 -19.40 10.67 -11.11
N VAL A 36 -18.28 9.93 -11.03
CA VAL A 36 -17.73 9.17 -12.16
C VAL A 36 -18.66 8.02 -12.53
N ALA A 37 -19.19 7.30 -11.55
CA ALA A 37 -20.11 6.19 -11.77
C ALA A 37 -21.43 6.66 -12.41
N ASN A 38 -21.93 7.83 -12.02
CA ASN A 38 -23.21 8.37 -12.50
C ASN A 38 -23.17 8.93 -13.92
N ARG A 39 -22.01 8.91 -14.59
CA ARG A 39 -21.89 9.23 -16.03
C ARG A 39 -22.37 8.10 -16.95
N PHE A 40 -22.61 6.92 -16.38
CA PHE A 40 -23.07 5.74 -17.11
C PHE A 40 -24.46 5.34 -16.61
N PRO A 41 -25.29 4.72 -17.47
CA PRO A 41 -26.60 4.20 -17.06
C PRO A 41 -26.50 3.22 -15.89
N GLN A 42 -27.54 3.13 -15.07
CA GLN A 42 -27.49 2.39 -13.82
C GLN A 42 -27.21 0.89 -14.04
N GLU A 43 -27.76 0.36 -15.12
CA GLU A 43 -27.65 -1.02 -15.62
C GLU A 43 -26.29 -1.33 -16.26
N ASP A 44 -25.48 -0.33 -16.61
CA ASP A 44 -24.15 -0.52 -17.19
C ASP A 44 -23.08 -0.71 -16.10
N TYR A 45 -23.25 -1.77 -15.32
CA TYR A 45 -22.37 -2.10 -14.19
C TYR A 45 -20.88 -2.19 -14.58
N ASN A 46 -20.61 -2.69 -15.79
CA ASN A 46 -19.25 -2.89 -16.26
C ASN A 46 -18.49 -1.58 -16.50
N ASN A 47 -19.10 -0.61 -17.19
CA ASN A 47 -18.43 0.67 -17.44
C ASN A 47 -18.37 1.54 -16.18
N ARG A 48 -19.39 1.47 -15.31
CA ARG A 48 -19.37 2.12 -13.98
C ARG A 48 -18.19 1.62 -13.15
N SER A 49 -18.06 0.30 -13.02
CA SER A 49 -16.99 -0.33 -12.27
C SER A 49 -15.62 0.07 -12.82
N LYS A 50 -15.41 -0.07 -14.14
CA LYS A 50 -14.14 0.32 -14.78
C LYS A 50 -13.79 1.79 -14.54
N ALA A 51 -14.76 2.70 -14.72
CA ALA A 51 -14.53 4.13 -14.57
C ALA A 51 -14.19 4.51 -13.12
N VAL A 52 -14.92 3.97 -12.14
CA VAL A 52 -14.66 4.17 -10.71
C VAL A 52 -13.29 3.59 -10.33
N MET A 53 -12.98 2.37 -10.78
CA MET A 53 -11.70 1.71 -10.54
C MET A 53 -10.56 2.62 -11.02
N MET A 54 -10.60 3.02 -12.29
CA MET A 54 -9.57 3.87 -12.90
C MET A 54 -9.39 5.19 -12.15
N HIS A 55 -10.50 5.82 -11.75
CA HIS A 55 -10.45 7.05 -10.97
C HIS A 55 -9.78 6.84 -9.60
N LEU A 56 -10.27 5.90 -8.80
CA LEU A 56 -9.77 5.65 -7.45
C LEU A 56 -8.31 5.18 -7.44
N THR A 57 -7.92 4.34 -8.39
CA THR A 57 -6.52 3.89 -8.53
C THR A 57 -5.59 5.05 -8.83
N LYS A 58 -6.00 5.99 -9.68
CA LYS A 58 -5.22 7.19 -9.97
C LYS A 58 -5.14 8.12 -8.75
N GLU A 59 -6.23 8.29 -8.01
CA GLU A 59 -6.22 9.10 -6.78
C GLU A 59 -5.27 8.51 -5.74
N PHE A 60 -5.36 7.21 -5.46
CA PHE A 60 -4.52 6.54 -4.46
C PHE A 60 -3.08 6.32 -4.93
N GLY A 61 -2.87 6.20 -6.25
CA GLY A 61 -1.55 6.19 -6.89
C GLY A 61 -0.90 7.57 -6.97
N SER A 62 -1.64 8.64 -6.67
CA SER A 62 -1.11 10.00 -6.72
C SER A 62 -0.19 10.29 -5.54
N GLY A 63 0.81 11.14 -5.78
CA GLY A 63 1.67 11.65 -4.70
C GLY A 63 0.91 12.49 -3.66
N LYS A 64 -0.31 12.96 -3.96
CA LYS A 64 -1.15 13.74 -3.03
C LYS A 64 -1.71 12.86 -1.92
N PHE A 65 -2.22 11.67 -2.27
CA PHE A 65 -2.66 10.66 -1.30
C PHE A 65 -1.48 10.15 -0.45
N GLY A 66 -0.30 10.13 -1.07
CA GLY A 66 0.94 9.72 -0.44
C GLY A 66 1.24 8.25 -0.68
N HIS A 67 2.35 7.80 -0.11
CA HIS A 67 2.89 6.48 -0.37
C HIS A 67 3.56 5.88 0.85
N THR A 68 3.64 4.56 0.83
CA THR A 68 4.30 3.75 1.85
C THR A 68 5.28 2.80 1.18
N TRP A 69 6.41 2.55 1.84
CA TRP A 69 7.50 1.70 1.36
C TRP A 69 8.02 0.79 2.46
N ILE A 70 8.51 -0.38 2.05
CA ILE A 70 9.35 -1.23 2.87
C ILE A 70 10.77 -1.17 2.31
N ASN A 71 11.72 -0.84 3.17
CA ASN A 71 13.14 -0.81 2.83
C ASN A 71 13.92 -1.71 3.79
N VAL A 72 14.89 -2.45 3.27
CA VAL A 72 15.88 -3.17 4.08
C VAL A 72 17.23 -2.50 3.88
N PHE A 73 17.78 -1.96 4.97
CA PHE A 73 19.12 -1.38 5.01
C PHE A 73 20.09 -2.42 5.57
N HIS A 74 21.13 -2.73 4.80
CA HIS A 74 22.04 -3.84 5.08
C HIS A 74 23.19 -3.46 5.99
N ASP A 75 23.66 -2.21 5.92
CA ASP A 75 24.76 -1.71 6.72
C ASP A 75 24.59 -0.24 7.07
N ARG A 76 25.32 0.18 8.11
CA ARG A 76 25.27 1.54 8.66
C ARG A 76 25.92 2.58 7.75
N GLY A 77 26.98 2.19 7.05
CA GLY A 77 27.80 3.09 6.22
C GLY A 77 27.16 3.43 4.87
N GLY A 78 26.17 2.65 4.44
CA GLY A 78 25.61 2.74 3.09
C GLY A 78 26.55 2.17 2.03
N ALA A 79 27.48 1.29 2.41
CA ALA A 79 28.37 0.60 1.47
C ALA A 79 27.57 -0.34 0.55
N THR A 80 26.49 -0.89 1.06
CA THR A 80 25.52 -1.71 0.35
C THR A 80 24.25 -0.91 0.11
N ALA A 81 23.83 -0.81 -1.15
CA ALA A 81 22.57 -0.18 -1.50
C ALA A 81 21.40 -0.90 -0.79
N PRO A 82 20.43 -0.17 -0.22
CA PRO A 82 19.29 -0.79 0.43
C PRO A 82 18.40 -1.49 -0.59
N THR A 83 17.72 -2.54 -0.13
CA THR A 83 16.67 -3.18 -0.92
C THR A 83 15.35 -2.48 -0.68
N SER A 84 14.59 -2.21 -1.73
CA SER A 84 13.25 -1.62 -1.63
C SER A 84 12.19 -2.56 -2.16
N TYR A 85 11.05 -2.57 -1.47
CA TYR A 85 9.85 -3.32 -1.82
C TYR A 85 8.70 -2.31 -1.84
N SER A 86 8.14 -2.07 -3.02
CA SER A 86 7.03 -1.12 -3.20
C SER A 86 5.88 -1.73 -3.98
N TYR A 87 4.71 -1.13 -3.82
CA TYR A 87 3.51 -1.46 -4.58
C TYR A 87 3.06 -0.21 -5.33
N ARG A 88 2.91 -0.28 -6.66
CA ARG A 88 2.82 0.89 -7.52
C ARG A 88 1.66 0.82 -8.50
N GLU A 89 1.03 1.97 -8.71
CA GLU A 89 0.03 2.16 -9.76
C GLU A 89 0.58 1.67 -11.11
N GLY A 90 -0.22 0.87 -11.81
CA GLY A 90 0.13 0.31 -13.13
C GLY A 90 1.20 -0.78 -13.15
N LYS A 91 1.80 -1.13 -12.00
CA LYS A 91 2.84 -2.17 -11.93
C LYS A 91 2.59 -3.26 -10.89
N GLY A 92 1.84 -2.97 -9.82
CA GLY A 92 1.78 -3.84 -8.65
C GLY A 92 3.12 -3.80 -7.89
N TYR A 93 3.59 -4.96 -7.45
CA TYR A 93 4.85 -5.13 -6.73
C TYR A 93 6.05 -4.80 -7.59
N VAL A 94 6.99 -4.05 -7.01
CA VAL A 94 8.29 -3.78 -7.62
C VAL A 94 9.38 -3.83 -6.56
N LYS A 95 10.43 -4.60 -6.85
CA LYS A 95 11.68 -4.62 -6.08
C LYS A 95 12.69 -3.63 -6.66
N ASN A 96 13.37 -2.85 -5.82
CA ASN A 96 14.46 -1.96 -6.21
C ASN A 96 14.09 -0.96 -7.33
N HIS A 97 12.88 -0.39 -7.29
CA HIS A 97 12.48 0.59 -8.30
C HIS A 97 13.37 1.84 -8.24
N ALA A 98 13.72 2.42 -9.40
CA ALA A 98 14.60 3.59 -9.49
C ALA A 98 14.11 4.84 -8.72
N LEU A 99 12.81 4.92 -8.40
CA LEU A 99 12.19 6.00 -7.62
C LEU A 99 12.08 5.69 -6.12
N ASP A 100 12.49 4.51 -5.67
CA ASP A 100 12.52 4.10 -4.25
C ASP A 100 13.89 4.37 -3.63
N LYS A 101 14.45 5.52 -3.99
CA LYS A 101 15.76 5.94 -3.47
C LYS A 101 15.65 6.14 -1.96
N PRO A 102 16.66 5.71 -1.19
CA PRO A 102 16.61 5.88 0.25
C PRO A 102 16.70 7.34 0.70
N THR A 103 17.19 8.22 -0.19
CA THR A 103 17.27 9.68 -0.05
C THR A 103 15.95 10.41 -0.28
N ARG A 104 14.88 9.71 -0.67
CA ARG A 104 13.56 10.32 -0.83
C ARG A 104 13.12 10.99 0.49
N SER A 105 12.37 12.08 0.40
CA SER A 105 11.82 12.74 1.59
C SER A 105 10.68 11.90 2.17
N PHE A 106 10.83 11.49 3.42
CA PHE A 106 9.80 10.80 4.19
C PHE A 106 9.45 11.66 5.40
N HIS A 107 8.19 11.63 5.80
CA HIS A 107 7.73 12.33 7.00
C HIS A 107 7.88 11.47 8.25
N LEU A 108 7.63 10.16 8.12
CA LEU A 108 7.80 9.20 9.21
C LEU A 108 8.45 7.91 8.70
N GLN A 109 9.26 7.31 9.57
CA GLN A 109 9.78 5.97 9.39
C GLN A 109 9.82 5.22 10.73
N ARG A 110 9.63 3.91 10.69
CA ARG A 110 9.94 3.02 11.81
C ARG A 110 10.92 2.00 11.29
N CYS A 111 12.00 1.80 12.03
CA CYS A 111 12.99 0.80 11.70
C CYS A 111 13.20 -0.16 12.85
N VAL A 112 13.36 -1.44 12.53
CA VAL A 112 13.65 -2.49 13.51
C VAL A 112 14.75 -3.40 12.95
N THR A 113 15.64 -3.85 13.84
CA THR A 113 16.69 -4.81 13.50
C THR A 113 16.08 -6.14 13.05
N LEU A 114 16.62 -6.71 11.98
CA LEU A 114 16.31 -8.05 11.55
C LEU A 114 17.13 -9.05 12.39
N ASN A 115 16.46 -9.82 13.24
CA ASN A 115 17.10 -10.83 14.10
C ASN A 115 17.67 -12.02 13.32
N SER A 116 17.13 -12.30 12.13
CA SER A 116 17.60 -13.36 11.24
C SER A 116 17.49 -12.90 9.79
N PRO A 117 18.33 -11.94 9.34
CA PRO A 117 18.12 -11.21 8.09
C PRO A 117 17.92 -12.11 6.88
N LYS A 118 18.78 -13.12 6.69
CA LYS A 118 18.67 -14.07 5.57
C LYS A 118 17.33 -14.80 5.57
N LYS A 119 16.89 -15.30 6.72
CA LYS A 119 15.63 -16.04 6.85
C LYS A 119 14.43 -15.12 6.67
N GLN A 120 14.44 -13.95 7.32
CA GLN A 120 13.33 -12.98 7.27
C GLN A 120 13.15 -12.41 5.85
N ILE A 121 14.25 -12.06 5.16
CA ILE A 121 14.19 -11.60 3.75
C ILE A 121 13.69 -12.72 2.84
N LYS A 122 14.13 -13.97 3.07
CA LYS A 122 13.62 -15.12 2.31
C LYS A 122 12.11 -15.33 2.52
N ILE A 123 11.62 -15.23 3.75
CA ILE A 123 10.18 -15.32 4.04
C ILE A 123 9.40 -14.18 3.37
N LEU A 124 9.93 -12.96 3.43
CA LEU A 124 9.33 -11.81 2.74
C LEU A 124 9.19 -12.07 1.24
N GLU A 125 10.26 -12.50 0.58
CA GLU A 125 10.31 -12.63 -0.88
C GLU A 125 9.66 -13.90 -1.42
N ASP A 126 9.79 -15.03 -0.72
CA ASP A 126 9.33 -16.33 -1.21
C ASP A 126 7.92 -16.70 -0.71
N VAL A 127 7.41 -16.00 0.32
CA VAL A 127 6.11 -16.33 0.94
C VAL A 127 5.19 -15.10 0.97
N ILE A 128 5.55 -14.07 1.74
CA ILE A 128 4.65 -12.93 2.01
C ILE A 128 4.31 -12.18 0.71
N VAL A 129 5.31 -11.78 -0.07
CA VAL A 129 5.10 -11.04 -1.33
C VAL A 129 4.26 -11.85 -2.33
N PRO A 130 4.57 -13.12 -2.64
CA PRO A 130 3.74 -13.94 -3.51
C PRO A 130 2.27 -14.07 -3.06
N GLU A 131 2.03 -14.27 -1.76
CA GLU A 131 0.65 -14.36 -1.23
C GLU A 131 -0.12 -13.04 -1.43
N LEU A 132 0.51 -11.91 -1.15
CA LEU A 132 -0.09 -10.59 -1.37
C LEU A 132 -0.32 -10.31 -2.87
N ASN A 133 0.62 -10.71 -3.72
CA ASN A 133 0.48 -10.54 -5.16
C ASN A 133 -0.69 -11.37 -5.70
N MET A 134 -0.88 -12.61 -5.23
CA MET A 134 -2.04 -13.43 -5.59
C MET A 134 -3.37 -12.84 -5.09
N ALA A 135 -3.42 -12.37 -3.84
CA ALA A 135 -4.63 -11.75 -3.28
C ALA A 135 -5.07 -10.51 -4.08
N SER A 136 -4.13 -9.62 -4.36
CA SER A 136 -4.37 -8.41 -5.14
C SER A 136 -4.67 -8.71 -6.62
N TYR A 137 -4.05 -9.74 -7.21
CA TYR A 137 -4.36 -10.21 -8.57
C TYR A 137 -5.84 -10.61 -8.71
N PHE A 138 -6.35 -11.48 -7.83
CA PHE A 138 -7.75 -11.89 -7.88
C PHE A 138 -8.72 -10.73 -7.65
N ALA A 139 -8.37 -9.82 -6.74
CA ALA A 139 -9.13 -8.60 -6.56
C ALA A 139 -9.13 -7.73 -7.84
N GLY A 140 -7.97 -7.56 -8.48
CA GLY A 140 -7.85 -6.84 -9.75
C GLY A 140 -8.71 -7.45 -10.86
N LEU A 141 -8.72 -8.77 -10.99
CA LEU A 141 -9.60 -9.48 -11.93
C LEU A 141 -11.09 -9.25 -11.63
N ALA A 142 -11.49 -9.35 -10.35
CA ALA A 142 -12.86 -9.08 -9.92
C ALA A 142 -13.27 -7.62 -10.16
N MET A 143 -12.29 -6.70 -10.19
CA MET A 143 -12.45 -5.29 -10.52
C MET A 143 -12.36 -4.99 -12.03
N GLY A 144 -12.19 -6.02 -12.87
CA GLY A 144 -12.14 -5.87 -14.32
C GLY A 144 -10.84 -5.26 -14.85
N MET A 145 -9.74 -5.36 -14.12
CA MET A 145 -8.43 -4.92 -14.59
C MET A 145 -7.90 -5.86 -15.67
N PRO A 146 -7.60 -5.37 -16.90
CA PRO A 146 -7.25 -6.23 -18.03
C PRO A 146 -5.82 -6.80 -17.94
N ASN A 147 -4.92 -6.13 -17.21
CA ASN A 147 -3.48 -6.43 -17.18
C ASN A 147 -3.00 -6.78 -15.76
N ALA A 148 -3.81 -7.49 -14.98
CA ALA A 148 -3.36 -8.01 -13.69
C ALA A 148 -2.32 -9.12 -13.94
N ASP A 149 -1.20 -9.06 -13.24
CA ASP A 149 -0.11 -10.04 -13.33
C ASP A 149 -0.06 -10.81 -12.00
N PRO A 150 -0.20 -12.14 -11.96
CA PRO A 150 -0.14 -12.87 -10.69
C PRO A 150 1.24 -12.77 -10.01
N GLN A 151 2.32 -12.55 -10.76
CA GLN A 151 3.66 -12.43 -10.21
C GLN A 151 3.86 -11.10 -9.48
N ASN A 152 3.30 -10.00 -10.00
CA ASN A 152 3.42 -8.66 -9.42
C ASN A 152 2.13 -8.21 -8.68
N GLY A 153 1.05 -8.96 -8.82
CA GLY A 153 -0.30 -8.61 -8.37
C GLY A 153 -0.93 -7.45 -9.14
N ALA A 154 -1.94 -6.82 -8.54
CA ALA A 154 -2.61 -5.65 -9.10
C ALA A 154 -2.74 -4.51 -8.08
N TYR A 155 -2.25 -3.33 -8.44
CA TYR A 155 -2.51 -2.12 -7.67
C TYR A 155 -3.96 -1.68 -7.86
N THR A 156 -4.74 -1.76 -6.78
CA THR A 156 -6.16 -1.42 -6.75
C THR A 156 -6.45 -0.43 -5.61
N PRO A 157 -7.65 0.16 -5.54
CA PRO A 157 -8.01 1.06 -4.46
C PRO A 157 -7.95 0.40 -3.07
N ILE A 158 -8.23 -0.90 -3.00
CA ILE A 158 -8.21 -1.70 -1.76
C ILE A 158 -6.88 -2.44 -1.53
N HIS A 159 -6.09 -2.65 -2.59
CA HIS A 159 -4.73 -3.24 -2.54
C HIS A 159 -3.70 -2.23 -3.06
N ASN A 160 -3.42 -1.21 -2.27
CA ASN A 160 -2.50 -0.12 -2.59
C ASN A 160 -1.16 -0.25 -1.83
N CYS A 161 -0.29 0.74 -1.96
CA CYS A 161 1.03 0.74 -1.29
C CYS A 161 0.97 0.72 0.25
N ALA A 162 -0.05 1.31 0.86
CA ALA A 162 -0.25 1.28 2.31
C ALA A 162 -0.77 -0.08 2.77
N TRP A 163 -1.63 -0.72 1.98
CA TRP A 163 -2.05 -2.11 2.23
C TRP A 163 -0.85 -3.06 2.20
N PHE A 164 -0.08 -3.03 1.12
CA PHE A 164 1.09 -3.90 0.97
C PHE A 164 2.11 -3.65 2.08
N GLY A 165 2.54 -2.39 2.27
CA GLY A 165 3.53 -2.06 3.29
C GLY A 165 3.06 -2.35 4.71
N GLY A 166 1.79 -2.07 5.02
CA GLY A 166 1.22 -2.33 6.33
C GLY A 166 1.14 -3.82 6.67
N ILE A 167 0.68 -4.66 5.73
CA ILE A 167 0.62 -6.11 5.97
C ILE A 167 2.02 -6.71 6.05
N VAL A 168 2.92 -6.35 5.11
CA VAL A 168 4.31 -6.82 5.15
C VAL A 168 4.94 -6.50 6.50
N TRP A 169 4.77 -5.27 6.99
CA TRP A 169 5.31 -4.86 8.28
C TRP A 169 4.74 -5.69 9.43
N ASN A 170 3.42 -5.75 9.57
CA ASN A 170 2.76 -6.47 10.65
C ASN A 170 3.13 -7.97 10.66
N VAL A 171 3.16 -8.61 9.50
CA VAL A 171 3.51 -10.04 9.39
C VAL A 171 5.00 -10.27 9.68
N LEU A 172 5.89 -9.49 9.07
CA LEU A 172 7.33 -9.68 9.21
C LEU A 172 7.83 -9.38 10.63
N MET A 173 7.22 -8.39 11.28
CA MET A 173 7.59 -7.94 12.63
C MET A 173 6.74 -8.57 13.73
N GLN A 174 5.70 -9.34 13.38
CA GLN A 174 4.72 -9.89 14.32
C GLN A 174 4.09 -8.79 15.20
N GLU A 175 3.75 -7.66 14.56
CA GLU A 175 3.08 -6.51 15.18
C GLU A 175 1.65 -6.41 14.66
N GLU A 176 0.73 -5.84 15.45
CA GLU A 176 -0.68 -5.69 15.10
C GLU A 176 -1.09 -4.21 14.99
N HIS A 177 -0.37 -3.45 14.16
CA HIS A 177 -0.70 -2.05 13.97
C HIS A 177 -1.94 -1.85 13.08
N VAL A 178 -2.81 -0.92 13.47
CA VAL A 178 -3.99 -0.53 12.70
C VAL A 178 -3.59 0.49 11.62
N PHE A 179 -3.47 0.02 10.40
CA PHE A 179 -3.05 0.83 9.24
C PHE A 179 -4.15 1.11 8.21
N ALA A 180 -5.39 0.79 8.56
CA ALA A 180 -6.57 1.06 7.76
C ALA A 180 -7.57 1.92 8.51
N GLN A 181 -8.24 2.82 7.80
CA GLN A 181 -9.36 3.59 8.34
C GLN A 181 -10.70 2.91 7.98
N PRO A 182 -11.74 3.06 8.83
CA PRO A 182 -13.08 2.55 8.51
C PRO A 182 -13.58 3.09 7.18
N PHE A 183 -14.27 2.24 6.43
CA PHE A 183 -14.86 2.60 5.14
C PHE A 183 -16.15 1.81 4.90
N ASN A 184 -17.22 2.47 4.48
CA ASN A 184 -18.50 1.80 4.23
C ASN A 184 -18.67 1.48 2.74
N GLY A 185 -17.98 0.44 2.24
CA GLY A 185 -18.09 0.07 0.83
C GLY A 185 -19.49 -0.39 0.42
N ALA A 186 -20.30 -0.87 1.36
CA ALA A 186 -21.68 -1.29 1.08
C ALA A 186 -22.58 -0.13 0.62
N ALA A 187 -22.32 1.09 1.09
CA ALA A 187 -23.07 2.28 0.67
C ALA A 187 -22.87 2.60 -0.82
N HIS A 188 -21.74 2.20 -1.40
CA HIS A 188 -21.35 2.56 -2.76
C HIS A 188 -21.36 1.38 -3.74
N ALA A 189 -21.40 0.14 -3.24
CA ALA A 189 -21.24 -1.07 -4.05
C ALA A 189 -22.15 -1.13 -5.28
N ASN A 190 -23.44 -0.83 -5.13
CA ASN A 190 -24.39 -0.86 -6.24
C ASN A 190 -24.20 0.34 -7.18
N VAL A 191 -23.91 1.53 -6.63
CA VAL A 191 -23.68 2.76 -7.40
C VAL A 191 -22.42 2.62 -8.25
N TRP A 192 -21.38 1.99 -7.74
CA TRP A 192 -20.13 1.82 -8.49
C TRP A 192 -20.14 0.62 -9.43
N GLY A 193 -21.20 -0.20 -9.42
CA GLY A 193 -21.22 -1.48 -10.13
C GLY A 193 -20.16 -2.45 -9.63
N MET A 194 -19.84 -2.37 -8.34
CA MET A 194 -18.83 -3.18 -7.66
C MET A 194 -19.45 -3.94 -6.47
N PRO A 195 -20.24 -5.01 -6.68
CA PRO A 195 -20.93 -5.72 -5.59
C PRO A 195 -20.01 -6.19 -4.47
N PHE A 196 -18.76 -6.55 -4.78
CA PHE A 196 -17.76 -6.98 -3.79
C PHE A 196 -17.44 -5.89 -2.75
N MET A 197 -17.67 -4.61 -3.05
CA MET A 197 -17.45 -3.51 -2.10
C MET A 197 -18.34 -3.62 -0.86
N LYS A 198 -19.42 -4.42 -0.88
CA LYS A 198 -20.22 -4.71 0.32
C LYS A 198 -19.39 -5.32 1.45
N ALA A 199 -18.37 -6.10 1.10
CA ALA A 199 -17.45 -6.74 2.04
C ALA A 199 -16.31 -5.80 2.51
N VAL A 200 -16.09 -4.67 1.84
CA VAL A 200 -14.99 -3.74 2.17
C VAL A 200 -15.43 -2.83 3.31
N LYS A 201 -14.85 -3.06 4.50
CA LYS A 201 -15.13 -2.31 5.74
C LYS A 201 -14.05 -1.30 6.13
N SER A 202 -12.92 -1.31 5.42
CA SER A 202 -11.79 -0.45 5.71
C SER A 202 -10.92 -0.26 4.46
N ILE A 203 -10.18 0.85 4.41
CA ILE A 203 -9.20 1.14 3.37
C ILE A 203 -7.87 1.47 4.03
N TYR A 204 -6.80 0.84 3.53
CA TYR A 204 -5.45 1.19 3.93
C TYR A 204 -5.02 2.50 3.28
N GLU A 205 -4.40 3.36 4.07
CA GLU A 205 -3.89 4.64 3.56
C GLU A 205 -2.62 5.08 4.28
N PRO A 206 -1.73 5.84 3.62
CA PRO A 206 -0.44 6.17 4.21
C PRO A 206 -0.54 7.09 5.44
N GLY A 207 -1.62 7.88 5.59
CA GLY A 207 -1.88 8.65 6.82
C GLY A 207 -2.14 7.76 8.04
N MET A 208 -2.82 6.63 7.86
CA MET A 208 -3.02 5.62 8.90
C MET A 208 -1.72 4.88 9.23
N ILE A 209 -0.86 4.63 8.24
CA ILE A 209 0.50 4.12 8.46
C ILE A 209 1.23 5.10 9.39
N ALA A 210 1.30 6.37 8.99
CA ALA A 210 1.93 7.42 9.77
C ALA A 210 1.40 7.50 11.22
N GLU A 211 0.08 7.46 11.42
CA GLU A 211 -0.53 7.44 12.75
C GLU A 211 -0.13 6.21 13.57
N GLY A 212 -0.19 5.02 12.97
CA GLY A 212 0.18 3.77 13.62
C GLY A 212 1.65 3.76 14.05
N LEU A 213 2.56 4.24 13.19
CA LEU A 213 3.98 4.36 13.52
C LEU A 213 4.21 5.36 14.66
N LYS A 214 3.55 6.53 14.63
CA LYS A 214 3.66 7.53 15.70
C LYS A 214 3.21 6.96 17.06
N LYS A 215 2.10 6.22 17.10
CA LYS A 215 1.63 5.54 18.31
C LYS A 215 2.62 4.50 18.82
N ALA A 216 3.36 3.86 17.92
CA ALA A 216 4.39 2.90 18.26
C ALA A 216 5.72 3.54 18.72
N GLY A 217 5.78 4.87 18.87
CA GLY A 217 6.95 5.60 19.33
C GLY A 217 7.97 5.96 18.24
N SER A 218 7.58 5.85 16.98
CA SER A 218 8.46 6.19 15.85
C SER A 218 8.67 7.70 15.73
N ARG A 219 9.88 8.09 15.31
CA ARG A 219 10.32 9.48 15.13
C ARG A 219 10.48 9.83 13.65
#